data_AF-A0A9Q0XMT3-F1
#
_entry.id   AF-A0A9Q0XMT3-F1
#
_cell.length_a   1.000
_cell.length_b   1.000
_cell.length_c   1.000
_cell.angle_alpha   90.00
_cell.angle_beta   90.00
_cell.angle_gamma   90.00
#
_symmetry.space_group_name_H-M   'P 1'
#
loop_
_entity.id
_entity.type
_entity.pdbx_description
1 polymer ?
#
loop_
_entity_poly.entity_id
_entity_poly.type
_entity_poly.pdbx_seq_one_letter_code
_entity_poly.pdbx_strand_id
1 'polypeptide(L)'
;MARSNCVNLRQTEINIKRIAGYEKQIRPVQAVIFITKDGVKVCVPHNLPWVQRNMEMLDQKQKMKPKRSTPNLMAGQPAVHQRISNSK
;
A
#
# COMPACT_ATOMS: atom_id res chain seq x y z
N MET A 1 -3.35 -24.41 0.02
CA MET A 1 -2.80 -24.69 1.37
C MET A 1 -2.10 -23.45 1.88
N ALA A 2 -2.45 -22.97 3.08
CA ALA A 2 -1.85 -21.76 3.66
C ALA A 2 -0.37 -22.00 3.95
N ARG A 3 0.52 -21.21 3.34
CA ARG A 3 1.95 -21.18 3.70
C ARG A 3 2.06 -20.26 4.91
N SER A 4 2.17 -20.83 6.11
CA SER A 4 2.57 -20.06 7.30
C SER A 4 3.87 -19.34 6.98
N ASN A 5 3.96 -18.08 7.42
CA ASN A 5 5.22 -17.34 7.35
C ASN A 5 5.93 -17.41 8.71
N CYS A 6 7.23 -17.68 8.76
CA CYS A 6 8.06 -17.50 9.94
C CYS A 6 8.09 -16.00 10.31
N VAL A 7 7.17 -15.58 11.18
CA VAL A 7 7.10 -14.20 11.69
C VAL A 7 7.86 -14.06 13.01
N ASN A 8 7.92 -15.13 13.81
CA ASN A 8 8.62 -15.17 15.09
C ASN A 8 9.61 -16.34 15.10
N LEU A 9 10.91 -16.03 15.08
CA LEU A 9 11.99 -17.00 14.98
C LEU A 9 12.45 -17.42 16.37
N ARG A 10 12.43 -18.73 16.63
CA ARG A 10 13.03 -19.28 17.85
C ARG A 10 14.55 -19.14 17.76
N GLN A 11 15.16 -18.45 18.71
CA GLN A 11 16.63 -18.24 18.77
C GLN A 11 17.37 -19.37 19.49
N THR A 12 16.65 -20.23 20.21
CA THR A 12 17.22 -21.35 20.96
C THR A 12 17.22 -22.63 20.12
N GLU A 13 18.28 -23.42 20.21
CA GLU A 13 18.43 -24.68 19.48
C GLU A 13 17.34 -25.71 19.82
N ILE A 14 16.91 -26.46 18.82
CA ILE A 14 15.98 -27.58 18.97
C ILE A 14 16.79 -28.86 18.88
N ASN A 15 16.65 -29.74 19.88
CA ASN A 15 17.36 -31.02 19.89
C ASN A 15 17.03 -31.84 18.62
N ILE A 16 18.05 -32.23 17.85
CA ILE A 16 17.92 -32.90 16.55
C ILE A 16 17.11 -34.19 16.59
N LYS A 17 17.14 -34.92 17.71
CA LYS A 17 16.37 -36.17 17.88
C LYS A 17 14.86 -35.94 17.83
N ARG A 18 14.44 -34.67 17.97
CA ARG A 18 13.03 -34.24 17.95
C ARG A 18 12.61 -33.64 16.60
N ILE A 19 13.50 -33.61 15.60
CA ILE A 19 13.25 -33.03 14.28
C ILE A 19 13.11 -34.18 13.26
N ALA A 20 11.95 -34.29 12.62
CA ALA A 20 11.69 -35.32 11.61
C ALA A 20 12.01 -34.88 10.17
N GLY A 21 12.15 -33.57 9.91
CA GLY A 21 12.42 -33.01 8.58
C GLY A 21 12.42 -31.47 8.61
N TYR A 22 12.69 -30.84 7.46
CA TYR A 22 12.70 -29.38 7.33
C TYR A 22 12.10 -28.91 6.00
N GLU A 23 11.48 -27.73 6.02
CA GLU A 23 11.03 -27.01 4.82
C GLU A 23 11.58 -25.58 4.87
N LYS A 24 12.11 -25.10 3.74
CA LYS A 24 12.56 -23.71 3.61
C LYS A 24 11.40 -22.85 3.13
N GLN A 25 11.01 -21.87 3.94
CA GLN A 25 9.93 -20.96 3.59
C GLN A 25 10.45 -19.71 2.88
N ILE A 26 9.97 -19.46 1.66
CA ILE A 26 10.37 -18.34 0.78
C ILE A 26 9.14 -17.47 0.45
N ARG A 27 8.44 -16.92 1.47
CA ARG A 27 7.17 -16.17 1.30
C ARG A 27 7.11 -14.90 2.18
N PRO A 28 6.34 -13.84 1.78
CA PRO A 28 6.33 -12.55 2.46
C PRO A 28 5.33 -12.50 3.64
N VAL A 29 5.76 -11.92 4.75
CA VAL A 29 4.98 -11.67 5.96
C VAL A 29 3.95 -10.55 5.72
N GLN A 30 2.70 -10.74 6.17
CA GLN A 30 1.66 -9.69 6.07
C GLN A 30 1.97 -8.53 7.04
N ALA A 31 2.35 -7.39 6.48
CA ALA A 31 2.73 -6.19 7.21
C ALA A 31 2.03 -4.95 6.63
N VAL A 32 1.81 -3.97 7.50
CA VAL A 32 1.36 -2.62 7.14
C VAL A 32 2.56 -1.70 7.16
N ILE A 33 2.64 -0.78 6.21
CA ILE A 33 3.67 0.25 6.15
C ILE A 33 3.03 1.58 6.51
N PHE A 34 3.28 2.08 7.72
CA PHE A 34 2.92 3.44 8.08
C PHE A 34 3.94 4.42 7.52
N ILE A 35 3.46 5.54 6.96
CA ILE A 35 4.29 6.67 6.54
C ILE A 35 4.04 7.80 7.53
N THR A 36 5.06 8.16 8.31
CA THR A 36 4.98 9.27 9.27
C THR A 36 4.92 10.62 8.54
N LYS A 37 4.60 11.69 9.26
CA LYS A 37 4.50 13.05 8.69
C LYS A 37 5.82 13.53 8.08
N ASP A 38 6.93 13.11 8.68
CA ASP A 38 8.29 13.41 8.20
C ASP A 38 8.72 12.50 7.03
N GLY A 39 7.81 11.63 6.54
CA GLY A 39 8.02 10.74 5.40
C GLY A 39 8.63 9.37 5.74
N VAL A 40 8.90 9.08 7.02
CA VAL A 40 9.53 7.81 7.45
C VAL A 40 8.55 6.64 7.33
N LYS A 41 9.01 5.51 6.75
CA LYS A 41 8.24 4.27 6.56
C LYS A 41 8.50 3.26 7.69
N VAL A 42 7.45 2.74 8.32
CA VAL A 42 7.54 1.78 9.44
C VAL A 42 6.70 0.54 9.13
N CYS A 43 7.36 -0.62 9.03
CA CYS A 43 6.72 -1.92 8.84
C CYS A 43 6.26 -2.48 10.18
N VAL A 44 4.97 -2.79 10.27
CA VAL A 44 4.38 -3.34 11.47
C VAL A 44 3.53 -4.56 11.12
N PRO A 45 3.42 -5.53 12.03
CA PRO A 45 2.48 -6.63 11.85
C PRO A 45 1.07 -6.07 11.71
N HIS A 46 0.37 -6.44 10.63
CA HIS A 46 -1.00 -5.98 10.37
C HIS A 46 -1.98 -6.31 11.50
N ASN A 47 -1.67 -7.33 12.31
CA ASN A 47 -2.55 -7.91 13.33
C ASN A 47 -2.52 -7.22 14.71
N LEU A 48 -1.79 -6.13 14.90
CA LEU A 48 -1.78 -5.43 16.20
C LEU A 48 -3.01 -4.49 16.32
N PRO A 49 -3.74 -4.48 17.46
CA PRO A 49 -4.95 -3.66 17.60
C PRO A 49 -4.74 -2.16 17.40
N TRP A 50 -3.57 -1.65 17.81
CA TRP A 50 -3.23 -0.24 17.61
C TRP A 50 -2.95 0.09 16.14
N VAL A 51 -2.47 -0.88 15.35
CA VAL A 51 -2.22 -0.72 13.90
C VAL A 51 -3.56 -0.56 13.19
N GLN A 52 -4.55 -1.40 13.47
CA GLN A 52 -5.88 -1.32 12.85
C GLN A 52 -6.59 -0.01 13.17
N ARG A 53 -6.60 0.41 14.45
CA ARG A 53 -7.17 1.71 14.84
C ARG A 53 -6.51 2.88 14.10
N ASN A 54 -5.19 2.86 13.97
CA ASN A 54 -4.47 3.88 13.23
C ASN A 54 -4.82 3.88 11.73
N MET A 55 -5.00 2.70 11.11
CA MET A 55 -5.46 2.59 9.73
C MET A 55 -6.84 3.24 9.56
N GLU A 56 -7.82 2.89 10.39
CA GLU A 56 -9.18 3.45 10.32
C GLU A 56 -9.19 4.97 10.51
N MET A 57 -8.42 5.47 11.47
CA MET A 57 -8.29 6.92 11.70
C MET A 57 -7.68 7.63 10.49
N LEU A 58 -6.69 7.04 9.83
CA LEU A 58 -6.07 7.59 8.62
C LEU A 58 -7.04 7.57 7.43
N ASP A 59 -7.84 6.51 7.29
CA ASP A 59 -8.85 6.40 6.25
C ASP A 59 -9.98 7.42 6.43
N GLN A 60 -10.45 7.62 7.66
CA GLN A 60 -11.43 8.66 7.99
C GLN A 60 -10.88 10.06 7.70
N LYS A 61 -9.63 10.34 8.10
CA LYS A 61 -8.96 11.61 7.79
C LYS A 61 -8.85 11.84 6.29
N GLN A 62 -8.61 10.80 5.49
CA GLN A 62 -8.56 10.93 4.04
C GLN A 62 -9.94 11.22 3.43
N LYS A 63 -11.02 10.61 3.96
CA LYS A 63 -12.40 10.86 3.53
C LYS A 63 -12.89 12.27 3.86
N MET A 64 -12.43 12.84 4.98
CA MET A 64 -12.81 14.19 5.42
C MET A 64 -12.03 15.31 4.72
N LYS A 65 -10.91 15.00 4.05
CA LYS A 65 -10.24 16.00 3.21
C LYS A 65 -11.16 16.31 2.03
N PRO A 66 -11.54 17.58 1.79
CA PRO A 66 -12.20 17.91 0.53
C PRO A 66 -11.29 17.41 -0.58
N LYS A 67 -11.83 16.65 -1.54
CA LYS A 67 -11.10 16.36 -2.77
C LYS A 67 -10.61 17.72 -3.24
N ARG A 68 -9.29 17.92 -3.28
CA ARG A 68 -8.74 18.99 -4.11
C ARG A 68 -9.28 18.66 -5.49
N SER A 69 -10.34 19.34 -5.88
CA SER A 69 -10.63 19.55 -7.28
C SER A 69 -9.31 20.10 -7.81
N THR A 70 -8.61 19.26 -8.57
CA THR A 70 -7.68 19.77 -9.57
C THR A 70 -8.37 20.97 -10.19
N PRO A 71 -7.79 22.20 -10.10
CA PRO A 71 -8.35 23.31 -10.83
C PRO A 71 -8.38 22.84 -12.28
N ASN A 72 -9.59 22.78 -12.82
CA ASN A 72 -9.82 22.50 -14.21
C ASN A 72 -8.97 23.52 -14.98
N LEU A 73 -7.92 23.09 -15.67
CA LEU A 73 -7.16 23.97 -16.55
C LEU A 73 -8.06 24.26 -17.75
N MET A 74 -9.01 25.17 -17.57
CA MET A 74 -9.66 25.86 -18.68
C MET A 74 -8.61 26.79 -19.29
N ALA A 75 -7.72 26.22 -20.11
CA ALA A 75 -7.00 26.98 -21.11
C ALA A 75 -7.93 27.09 -22.32
N GLY A 76 -8.69 28.19 -22.37
CA GLY A 76 -9.30 28.61 -23.62
C GLY A 76 -8.20 28.86 -24.66
N GLN A 77 -8.40 28.34 -25.87
CA GLN A 77 -7.78 28.88 -27.07
C GLN A 77 -8.86 29.02 -28.15
N PRO A 78 -8.86 30.13 -28.92
CA PRO A 78 -9.93 30.49 -29.83
C PRO A 78 -9.89 29.71 -31.15
N ALA A 79 -11.01 29.80 -31.86
CA ALA A 79 -11.34 29.09 -33.09
C ALA A 79 -10.35 29.29 -34.26
N VAL A 80 -10.08 28.19 -34.98
CA VAL A 80 -9.78 28.21 -36.42
C VAL A 80 -10.85 27.37 -37.12
N HIS A 81 -11.75 28.04 -37.82
CA HIS A 81 -12.56 27.39 -38.85
C HIS A 81 -11.64 27.06 -40.02
N GLN A 82 -11.37 25.77 -40.25
CA GLN A 82 -10.82 25.33 -41.53
C GLN A 82 -11.97 25.42 -42.56
N ARG A 83 -11.96 26.47 -43.40
CA ARG A 83 -12.82 26.51 -44.58
C ARG A 83 -12.43 25.35 -45.50
N ILE A 84 -13.36 24.43 -45.71
CA ILE A 84 -13.31 23.48 -46.82
C ILE A 84 -13.61 24.30 -48.09
N SER A 85 -12.62 24.49 -48.94
CA SER A 85 -12.85 24.91 -50.33
C SER A 85 -12.91 23.65 -51.19
N ASN A 86 -14.12 23.22 -51.52
CA ASN A 86 -14.35 22.37 -52.69
C ASN A 86 -13.98 23.17 -53.94
N SER A 87 -13.06 22.66 -54.75
CA SER A 87 -12.84 23.15 -56.11
C SER A 87 -13.35 22.09 -57.09
N LYS A 88 -14.38 22.52 -57.82
CA LYS A 88 -15.00 22.06 -59.06
C LYS A 88 -14.38 20.88 -59.82
#